data_AF-A0AAW7YSQ3-F1
#
_entry.id   AF-A0AAW7YSQ3-F1
#
_cell.length_a   1.000
_cell.length_b   1.000
_cell.length_c   1.000
_cell.angle_alpha   90.00
_cell.angle_beta   90.00
_cell.angle_gamma   90.00
#
_symmetry.space_group_name_H-M   'P 1'
#
loop_
_entity.id
_entity.type
_entity.pdbx_description
1 polymer ?
#
loop_
_entity_poly.entity_id
_entity_poly.type
_entity_poly.pdbx_seq_one_letter_code
_entity_poly.pdbx_strand_id
1 'polypeptide(L)'
;LLRHKKAGTIASSGATAQAVDELQYDYQDGPCLTAARTQQPVHAPDFATDERWPEYAKAIQEHGLHSVLAIPFDLEGPDRAALNLYA
;
A
#
# COMPACT_ATOMS: atom_id res chain seq x y z
N LEU A 1 -1.28 -2.14 -8.04
CA LEU A 1 -2.16 -2.79 -9.05
C LEU A 1 -2.23 -4.28 -8.77
N LEU A 2 -3.42 -4.88 -8.72
CA LEU A 2 -3.62 -6.33 -8.76
C LEU A 2 -4.12 -6.71 -10.14
N ARG A 3 -3.24 -7.25 -10.98
CA ARG A 3 -3.58 -7.79 -12.30
C ARG A 3 -3.33 -9.28 -12.31
N HIS A 4 -4.37 -10.10 -12.49
CA HIS A 4 -4.24 -11.57 -12.64
C HIS A 4 -3.20 -12.22 -11.69
N LYS A 5 -3.37 -12.02 -10.37
CA LYS A 5 -2.49 -12.54 -9.30
C LYS A 5 -1.07 -11.95 -9.22
N LYS A 6 -0.74 -10.92 -10.00
CA LYS A 6 0.51 -10.16 -9.83
C LYS A 6 0.20 -8.76 -9.32
N ALA A 7 0.76 -8.48 -8.14
CA ALA A 7 0.72 -7.17 -7.52
C ALA A 7 1.93 -6.37 -8.03
N GLY A 8 1.74 -5.10 -8.39
CA GLY A 8 2.82 -4.26 -8.91
C GLY A 8 2.51 -2.76 -8.92
N THR A 9 3.55 -1.94 -8.85
CA THR A 9 3.46 -0.47 -8.84
C THR A 9 3.50 0.07 -10.26
N ILE A 10 2.45 0.79 -10.67
CA ILE A 10 2.32 1.32 -12.03
C ILE A 10 3.03 2.68 -12.17
N ALA A 11 2.99 3.48 -11.10
CA ALA A 11 3.55 4.81 -11.06
C ALA A 11 3.92 5.17 -9.63
N SER A 12 5.01 5.93 -9.47
CA SER A 12 5.46 6.45 -8.19
C SER A 12 5.91 7.89 -8.35
N SER A 13 5.66 8.71 -7.33
CA SER A 13 6.14 10.09 -7.26
C SER A 13 7.63 10.19 -6.91
N GLY A 14 8.27 9.09 -6.49
CA GLY A 14 9.70 9.06 -6.16
C GLY A 14 10.22 7.68 -5.76
N ALA A 15 11.54 7.55 -5.64
CA ALA A 15 12.20 6.27 -5.32
C ALA A 15 11.73 5.67 -3.98
N THR A 16 11.52 6.51 -2.96
CA THR A 16 11.02 6.07 -1.65
C THR A 16 9.62 5.47 -1.74
N ALA A 17 8.70 6.13 -2.44
CA ALA A 17 7.33 5.63 -2.59
C ALA A 17 7.29 4.33 -3.41
N GLN A 18 8.21 4.12 -4.35
CA GLN A 18 8.30 2.85 -5.08
C GLN A 18 8.79 1.71 -4.18
N ALA A 19 9.91 1.92 -3.46
CA ALA A 19 10.47 0.91 -2.57
C ALA A 19 9.46 0.46 -1.50
N VAL A 20 8.72 1.42 -0.96
CA VAL A 20 7.72 1.17 0.09
C VAL A 20 6.48 0.45 -0.44
N ASP A 21 6.08 0.71 -1.68
CA ASP A 21 5.04 -0.06 -2.34
C ASP A 21 5.46 -1.51 -2.58
N GLU A 22 6.72 -1.73 -2.98
CA GLU A 22 7.29 -3.05 -3.21
C GLU A 22 7.30 -3.90 -1.93
N LEU A 23 7.57 -3.29 -0.77
CA LEU A 23 7.50 -3.97 0.53
C LEU A 23 6.13 -4.57 0.84
N GLN A 24 5.02 -3.92 0.42
CA GLN A 24 3.68 -4.49 0.64
C GLN A 24 3.50 -5.80 -0.13
N TYR A 25 4.18 -5.95 -1.27
CA TYR A 25 4.14 -7.19 -2.04
C TYR A 25 4.99 -8.28 -1.39
N ASP A 26 6.16 -7.92 -0.85
CA ASP A 26 7.05 -8.85 -0.15
C ASP A 26 6.38 -9.44 1.11
N TYR A 27 5.71 -8.60 1.90
CA TYR A 27 4.95 -9.05 3.06
C TYR A 27 3.58 -9.67 2.72
N GLN A 28 3.14 -9.56 1.46
CA GLN A 28 1.79 -9.91 1.00
C GLN A 28 0.64 -9.30 1.81
N ASP A 29 0.96 -8.24 2.55
CA ASP A 29 0.07 -7.53 3.44
C ASP A 29 0.44 -6.04 3.51
N GLY A 30 -0.55 -5.22 3.85
CA GLY A 30 -0.38 -3.78 3.89
C GLY A 30 -1.63 -3.00 3.46
N PRO A 31 -1.61 -1.67 3.65
CA PRO A 31 -2.75 -0.80 3.41
C PRO A 31 -3.27 -0.84 1.97
N CYS A 32 -2.39 -0.87 0.96
CA CYS A 32 -2.74 -0.96 -0.47
C CYS A 32 -3.45 -2.26 -0.81
N LEU A 33 -2.89 -3.38 -0.34
CA LEU A 33 -3.47 -4.71 -0.56
C LEU A 33 -4.80 -4.83 0.18
N THR A 34 -4.90 -4.28 1.39
CA THR A 34 -6.15 -4.23 2.15
C THR A 34 -7.20 -3.39 1.42
N ALA A 35 -6.86 -2.20 0.95
CA ALA A 35 -7.76 -1.34 0.18
C ALA A 35 -8.24 -2.04 -1.10
N ALA A 36 -7.32 -2.65 -1.86
CA ALA A 36 -7.67 -3.35 -3.10
C ALA A 36 -8.53 -4.60 -2.85
N ARG A 37 -8.30 -5.35 -1.76
CA ARG A 37 -9.11 -6.53 -1.39
C ARG A 37 -10.51 -6.14 -0.92
N THR A 38 -10.60 -5.14 -0.02
CA THR A 38 -11.85 -4.71 0.62
C THR A 38 -12.67 -3.75 -0.23
N GLN A 39 -12.06 -3.11 -1.22
CA GLN A 39 -12.66 -2.02 -1.99
C GLN A 39 -13.12 -0.86 -1.08
N GLN A 40 -12.40 -0.62 0.02
CA GLN A 40 -12.60 0.51 0.92
C GLN A 40 -11.32 1.32 1.09
N PRO A 41 -11.41 2.65 1.26
CA PRO A 41 -10.26 3.45 1.64
C PRO A 41 -9.67 2.96 2.97
N VAL A 42 -8.36 2.87 3.03
CA VAL A 42 -7.62 2.48 4.22
C VAL A 42 -6.72 3.63 4.63
N HIS A 43 -6.93 4.14 5.83
CA HIS A 43 -6.12 5.20 6.42
C HIS A 43 -5.37 4.65 7.63
N ALA A 44 -4.05 4.82 7.65
CA ALA A 44 -3.18 4.57 8.79
C ALA A 44 -2.50 5.89 9.14
N PRO A 45 -2.97 6.61 10.18
CA PRO A 45 -2.44 7.93 10.52
C PRO A 45 -1.06 7.87 11.18
N ASP A 46 -0.69 6.72 11.76
CA ASP A 46 0.60 6.52 12.41
C ASP A 46 0.98 5.03 12.45
N PHE A 47 2.01 4.64 11.71
CA PHE A 47 2.54 3.27 11.70
C PHE A 47 3.16 2.83 13.02
N ALA A 48 3.53 3.76 13.92
CA ALA A 48 4.06 3.39 15.23
C ALA A 48 2.98 2.85 16.17
N THR A 49 1.71 3.20 15.93
CA THR A 49 0.57 2.78 16.77
C THR A 49 -0.41 1.86 16.05
N ASP A 50 -0.29 1.69 14.74
CA ASP A 50 -1.14 0.83 13.94
C ASP A 50 -0.67 -0.63 13.97
N GLU A 51 -1.41 -1.48 14.67
CA GLU A 51 -1.07 -2.90 14.85
C GLU A 51 -1.53 -3.80 13.70
N ARG A 52 -2.16 -3.26 12.63
CA ARG A 52 -2.70 -4.08 11.53
C ARG A 52 -1.61 -4.74 10.69
N TRP A 53 -0.46 -4.11 10.54
CA TRP A 53 0.64 -4.59 9.68
C TRP A 53 2.02 -4.40 10.34
N PRO A 54 2.33 -5.10 11.45
CA PRO A 54 3.49 -4.80 12.28
C PRO A 54 4.84 -4.91 11.54
N GLU A 55 4.99 -5.91 10.65
CA GLU A 55 6.23 -6.11 9.89
C GLU A 55 6.42 -5.01 8.83
N TYR A 56 5.36 -4.70 8.09
CA TYR A 56 5.35 -3.60 7.11
C TYR A 56 5.57 -2.24 7.78
N ALA A 57 4.87 -1.99 8.90
CA ALA A 57 4.96 -0.75 9.68
C ALA A 57 6.38 -0.50 10.21
N LYS A 58 7.11 -1.56 10.58
CA LYS A 58 8.51 -1.44 10.96
C LYS A 58 9.39 -1.07 9.76
N ALA A 59 9.23 -1.76 8.63
CA ALA A 59 10.04 -1.52 7.44
C ALA A 59 9.81 -0.10 6.86
N ILE A 60 8.56 0.36 6.79
CA ILE A 60 8.23 1.70 6.25
C ILE A 60 8.76 2.84 7.13
N GLN A 61 8.83 2.65 8.45
CA GLN A 61 9.40 3.62 9.37
C GLN A 61 10.91 3.78 9.15
N GLU A 62 11.63 2.73 8.74
CA GLU A 62 13.06 2.83 8.35
C GLU A 62 13.26 3.73 7.11
N HIS A 63 12.20 3.94 6.32
CA HIS A 63 12.17 4.89 5.19
C HIS A 63 11.70 6.31 5.59
N GLY A 64 11.42 6.56 6.87
CA GLY A 64 11.01 7.87 7.40
C GLY A 64 9.55 8.26 7.11
N LEU A 65 8.72 7.31 6.72
CA LEU A 65 7.29 7.51 6.47
C LEU A 65 6.49 7.06 7.69
N HIS A 66 5.48 7.84 8.06
CA HIS A 66 4.75 7.65 9.32
C HIS A 66 3.26 7.38 9.09
N SER A 67 2.72 7.80 7.96
CA SER A 67 1.29 7.64 7.66
C SER A 67 1.05 7.24 6.22
N VAL A 68 -0.12 6.65 5.95
CA VAL A 68 -0.60 6.39 4.59
C VAL A 68 -2.11 6.51 4.47
N LEU A 69 -2.54 7.01 3.33
CA LEU A 69 -3.91 6.85 2.83
C LEU A 69 -3.88 6.03 1.54
N ALA A 70 -4.50 4.86 1.56
CA ALA A 70 -4.68 3.98 0.42
C ALA A 70 -6.13 4.07 -0.08
N ILE A 71 -6.31 4.49 -1.33
CA ILE A 71 -7.64 4.71 -1.94
C ILE A 71 -7.82 3.68 -3.06
N PRO A 72 -8.76 2.74 -2.95
CA PRO A 72 -9.02 1.78 -4.00
C PRO A 72 -9.75 2.45 -5.17
N PHE A 73 -9.50 1.93 -6.37
CA PHE A 73 -10.26 2.30 -7.57
C PHE A 73 -10.32 1.12 -8.54
N ASP A 74 -11.42 1.08 -9.30
CA ASP A 74 -11.64 0.08 -10.33
C ASP A 74 -10.83 0.41 -11.58
N LEU A 75 -10.40 -0.64 -12.28
CA LEU A 75 -9.86 -0.57 -13.63
C LEU A 75 -10.83 -1.25 -14.60
N GLU A 76 -10.62 -1.04 -15.90
CA GLU A 76 -11.39 -1.78 -16.90
C GLU A 76 -11.18 -3.30 -16.73
N GLY A 77 -12.28 -4.04 -16.57
CA GLY A 77 -12.26 -5.50 -16.42
C GLY A 77 -12.20 -5.96 -14.96
N PRO A 78 -11.64 -7.16 -14.68
CA PRO A 78 -11.63 -7.76 -13.34
C PRO A 78 -10.51 -7.23 -12.43
N ASP A 79 -9.66 -6.33 -12.94
CA ASP A 79 -8.46 -5.86 -12.26
C ASP A 79 -8.80 -4.73 -11.26
N ARG A 80 -8.09 -4.70 -10.14
CA ARG A 80 -8.28 -3.72 -9.06
C ARG A 80 -7.00 -2.99 -8.75
N ALA A 81 -7.08 -1.72 -8.39
CA ALA A 81 -5.92 -0.94 -7.98
C ALA A 81 -6.21 -0.14 -6.71
N ALA A 82 -5.13 0.37 -6.11
CA ALA A 82 -5.19 1.36 -5.06
C ALA A 82 -4.08 2.38 -5.26
N LEU A 83 -4.35 3.61 -4.86
CA LEU A 83 -3.44 4.74 -4.84
C LEU A 83 -2.99 4.97 -3.40
N ASN A 84 -1.67 4.98 -3.16
CA ASN A 84 -1.12 5.26 -1.84
C ASN A 84 -0.57 6.68 -1.77
N LEU A 85 -0.90 7.37 -0.69
CA LEU A 85 -0.40 8.70 -0.34
C LEU A 85 0.32 8.58 0.99
N TYR A 86 1.63 8.81 1.00
CA TYR A 86 2.48 8.70 2.19
C TYR A 86 2.88 10.08 2.73
N ALA A 87 3.02 10.19 4.05
CA ALA A 87 3.55 11.38 4.74
C ALA A 87 4.36 11.00 5.99
#